data_AF-A0A101W736-F1
#
_entry.id   AF-A0A101W736-F1
#
_cell.length_a   1.000
_cell.length_b   1.000
_cell.length_c   1.000
_cell.angle_alpha   90.00
_cell.angle_beta   90.00
_cell.angle_gamma   90.00
#
_symmetry.space_group_name_H-M   'P 1'
#
loop_
_entity.id
_entity.type
_entity.pdbx_description
1 polymer ?
#
loop_
_entity_poly.entity_id
_entity_poly.type
_entity_poly.pdbx_seq_one_letter_code
_entity_poly.pdbx_strand_id
1 'polypeptide(L)'
;MKKIILSLLLFAAIMANAQEKEYNQWSVEAEAGVHKPASSFGSGYYTATPSLWQAGLGVRYMMNEKFGIKLDAGYNSIENHDDSPAFETKYFRTSLQGVINLGSVLDFRSFTNTFNLLAHGGMGYSVNTPKSPNDFDKGDQMLNLIVGLTPQIKLSNNIALTGDLSMVNHIRQSVSWDGTQAVNGGGFNANHMLVNASVGLTFYLGQKAVHADWYSEEDVIMSKLDSLDQRLSKVESDMMDSDNDGIANYLDQEPNTVANALVDSKGRAVDVNNDGIPDTMLAPLDARYGNNGAQGGDFIKEFMNNGYANVYFRFNSTNPEDYSLESVGYLINYMKENPGSQAELTGYADELGSTDYNQKLSEQRANKVEQLLVASGIDASRLTARGAGEDASVDKNSAAARQLVRRVTLKLK
;
A
#
# COMPACT_ATOMS: atom_id res chain seq x y z
N MET A 1 -6.17 34.48 44.34
CA MET A 1 -5.12 33.43 44.31
C MET A 1 -5.68 32.01 44.19
N LYS A 2 -6.66 31.58 44.99
CA LYS A 2 -7.24 30.21 44.89
C LYS A 2 -7.88 29.83 43.53
N LYS A 3 -8.48 30.78 42.80
CA LYS A 3 -9.08 30.54 41.47
C LYS A 3 -8.04 30.36 40.35
N ILE A 4 -6.87 31.00 40.48
CA ILE A 4 -5.76 30.88 39.51
C ILE A 4 -5.07 29.53 39.68
N ILE A 5 -4.91 29.07 40.93
CA ILE A 5 -4.33 27.76 41.25
C ILE A 5 -5.22 26.62 40.74
N LEU A 6 -6.55 26.75 40.83
CA LEU A 6 -7.47 25.73 40.30
C LEU A 6 -7.45 25.67 38.75
N SER A 7 -7.24 26.82 38.10
CA SER A 7 -7.10 26.90 36.63
C SER A 7 -5.78 26.30 36.15
N LEU A 8 -4.68 26.56 36.89
CA LEU A 8 -3.37 25.95 36.65
C LEU A 8 -3.36 24.45 36.94
N LEU A 9 -4.10 23.99 37.95
CA LEU A 9 -4.26 22.56 38.26
C LEU A 9 -5.10 21.83 37.19
N LEU A 10 -6.11 22.49 36.60
CA LEU A 10 -6.84 21.94 35.46
C LEU A 10 -5.94 21.87 34.21
N PHE A 11 -5.08 22.87 34.00
CA PHE A 11 -4.11 22.89 32.89
C PHE A 11 -2.99 21.83 33.09
N ALA A 12 -2.57 21.59 34.33
CA ALA A 12 -1.60 20.55 34.68
C ALA A 12 -2.19 19.14 34.60
N ALA A 13 -3.48 18.96 34.90
CA ALA A 13 -4.17 17.67 34.76
C ALA A 13 -4.32 17.24 33.29
N ILE A 14 -4.43 18.18 32.34
CA ILE A 14 -4.43 17.89 30.89
C ILE A 14 -3.04 17.43 30.41
N MET A 15 -1.96 17.81 31.10
CA MET A 15 -0.59 17.38 30.78
C MET A 15 -0.20 16.04 31.44
N ALA A 16 -1.02 15.48 32.34
CA ALA A 16 -0.67 14.32 33.15
C ALA A 16 -0.97 12.95 32.50
N ASN A 17 -1.56 12.91 31.31
CA ASN A 17 -1.64 11.69 30.47
C ASN A 17 -0.58 11.76 29.36
N ALA A 18 0.69 11.82 29.74
CA ALA A 18 1.80 11.69 28.80
C ALA A 18 2.07 10.20 28.52
N GLN A 19 1.07 9.50 27.99
CA GLN A 19 1.38 8.36 27.14
C GLN A 19 2.06 8.94 25.90
N GLU A 20 3.25 8.43 25.57
CA GLU A 20 4.01 8.96 24.44
C GLU A 20 3.16 8.85 23.17
N LYS A 21 2.73 9.98 22.62
CA LYS A 21 1.88 9.99 21.44
C LYS A 21 2.67 9.50 20.24
N GLU A 22 2.07 8.60 19.47
CA GLU A 22 2.68 8.04 18.26
C GLU A 22 2.67 9.04 17.07
N TYR A 23 2.18 10.27 17.27
CA TYR A 23 2.01 11.30 16.25
C TYR A 23 2.52 12.68 16.67
N ASN A 24 2.86 13.50 15.67
CA ASN A 24 3.21 14.91 15.83
C ASN A 24 1.96 15.74 16.15
N GLN A 25 2.13 16.81 16.91
CA GLN A 25 1.00 17.63 17.38
C GLN A 25 1.07 19.10 16.93
N TRP A 26 2.24 19.57 16.52
CA TRP A 26 2.45 20.96 16.14
C TRP A 26 2.39 21.14 14.63
N SER A 27 1.78 22.23 14.21
CA SER A 27 1.71 22.63 12.81
C SER A 27 1.78 24.14 12.65
N VAL A 28 2.33 24.58 11.52
CA VAL A 28 2.39 25.97 11.10
C VAL A 28 1.69 26.11 9.75
N GLU A 29 0.84 27.10 9.62
CA GLU A 29 0.00 27.35 8.45
C GLU A 29 0.37 28.71 7.87
N ALA A 30 0.57 28.77 6.56
CA ALA A 30 0.76 30.00 5.83
C ALA A 30 -0.19 30.03 4.63
N GLU A 31 -1.01 31.07 4.57
CA GLU A 31 -2.10 31.18 3.61
C GLU A 31 -2.15 32.55 2.94
N ALA A 32 -2.63 32.57 1.71
CA ALA A 32 -2.94 33.79 0.98
C ALA A 32 -4.20 33.60 0.16
N GLY A 33 -4.93 34.69 -0.08
CA GLY A 33 -6.15 34.60 -0.85
C GLY A 33 -6.91 35.91 -0.95
N VAL A 34 -8.22 35.75 -0.86
CA VAL A 34 -9.19 36.81 -1.11
C VAL A 34 -10.10 37.03 0.09
N HIS A 35 -10.74 38.18 0.10
CA HIS A 35 -11.71 38.54 1.13
C HIS A 35 -12.89 39.31 0.56
N LYS A 36 -13.99 39.32 1.32
CA LYS A 36 -15.20 40.06 1.02
C LYS A 36 -15.74 40.67 2.33
N PRO A 37 -15.52 41.96 2.56
CA PRO A 37 -16.20 42.66 3.65
C PRO A 37 -17.70 42.82 3.32
N ALA A 38 -18.54 42.76 4.34
CA ALA A 38 -19.96 43.05 4.23
C ALA A 38 -20.22 44.56 4.13
N SER A 39 -21.49 44.94 3.93
CA SER A 39 -21.94 46.24 3.41
C SER A 39 -21.79 47.45 4.34
N SER A 40 -20.96 47.41 5.38
CA SER A 40 -20.63 48.58 6.21
C SER A 40 -19.68 49.53 5.50
N PHE A 41 -20.13 50.12 4.40
CA PHE A 41 -19.45 51.17 3.65
C PHE A 41 -20.22 52.48 3.70
N GLY A 42 -19.51 53.61 3.58
CA GLY A 42 -20.13 54.91 3.35
C GLY A 42 -20.93 54.95 2.04
N SER A 43 -21.83 55.91 1.91
CA SER A 43 -22.64 56.06 0.69
C SER A 43 -21.75 56.27 -0.54
N GLY A 44 -21.88 55.41 -1.55
CA GLY A 44 -21.07 55.44 -2.78
C GLY A 44 -19.73 54.71 -2.68
N TYR A 45 -19.32 54.24 -1.49
CA TYR A 45 -18.10 53.48 -1.28
C TYR A 45 -18.34 51.98 -1.42
N TYR A 46 -17.45 51.29 -2.13
CA TYR A 46 -17.45 49.83 -2.21
C TYR A 46 -16.10 49.30 -2.72
N THR A 47 -15.85 48.03 -2.44
CA THR A 47 -14.64 47.31 -2.86
C THR A 47 -14.98 46.28 -3.93
N ALA A 48 -13.96 45.81 -4.66
CA ALA A 48 -14.09 44.64 -5.54
C ALA A 48 -14.52 43.42 -4.71
N THR A 49 -15.40 42.57 -5.27
CA THR A 49 -15.79 41.34 -4.59
C THR A 49 -15.63 40.11 -5.48
N PRO A 50 -14.76 39.14 -5.13
CA PRO A 50 -13.85 39.18 -3.97
C PRO A 50 -12.62 40.10 -4.22
N SER A 51 -12.07 40.69 -3.16
CA SER A 51 -10.84 41.50 -3.22
C SER A 51 -9.61 40.65 -2.88
N LEU A 52 -8.48 40.93 -3.55
CA LEU A 52 -7.20 40.25 -3.33
C LEU A 52 -6.54 40.69 -2.00
N TRP A 53 -5.34 40.19 -1.71
CA TRP A 53 -4.53 40.59 -0.54
C TRP A 53 -5.14 40.23 0.81
N GLN A 54 -5.61 38.99 0.95
CA GLN A 54 -5.71 38.33 2.24
C GLN A 54 -4.46 37.49 2.48
N ALA A 55 -3.91 37.54 3.69
CA ALA A 55 -2.83 36.68 4.14
C ALA A 55 -3.07 36.22 5.57
N GLY A 56 -2.59 35.03 5.91
CA GLY A 56 -2.73 34.46 7.24
C GLY A 56 -1.53 33.60 7.63
N LEU A 57 -1.24 33.61 8.93
CA LEU A 57 -0.24 32.76 9.57
C LEU A 57 -0.86 32.13 10.81
N GLY A 58 -0.84 30.80 10.87
CA GLY A 58 -1.39 30.02 11.97
C GLY A 58 -0.32 29.15 12.63
N VAL A 59 -0.40 29.01 13.95
CA VAL A 59 0.28 27.96 14.70
C VAL A 59 -0.79 27.13 15.40
N ARG A 60 -0.85 25.83 15.10
CA ARG A 60 -1.83 24.91 15.67
C ARG A 60 -1.15 23.80 16.47
N TYR A 61 -1.73 23.53 17.63
CA TYR A 61 -1.41 22.39 18.49
C TYR A 61 -2.61 21.46 18.61
N MET A 62 -2.47 20.21 18.19
CA MET A 62 -3.48 19.17 18.31
C MET A 62 -3.30 18.43 19.65
N MET A 63 -4.29 18.55 20.54
CA MET A 63 -4.30 17.87 21.83
C MET A 63 -4.54 16.38 21.65
N ASN A 64 -5.31 15.98 20.63
CA ASN A 64 -5.45 14.61 20.16
C ASN A 64 -5.79 14.62 18.66
N GLU A 65 -6.12 13.48 18.07
CA GLU A 65 -6.47 13.34 16.65
C GLU A 65 -7.77 14.06 16.26
N LYS A 66 -8.59 14.48 17.24
CA LYS A 66 -9.90 15.11 17.05
C LYS A 66 -9.94 16.59 17.38
N PHE A 67 -9.16 17.04 18.36
CA PHE A 67 -9.27 18.38 18.94
C PHE A 67 -7.92 19.07 19.06
N GLY A 68 -7.88 20.34 18.70
CA GLY A 68 -6.72 21.20 18.79
C GLY A 68 -7.06 22.65 19.14
N ILE A 69 -6.01 23.44 19.28
CA ILE A 69 -6.07 24.88 19.50
C ILE A 69 -5.16 25.54 18.46
N LYS A 70 -5.64 26.62 17.84
CA LYS A 70 -4.91 27.42 16.85
C LYS A 70 -4.79 28.86 17.33
N LEU A 71 -3.56 29.38 17.32
CA LEU A 71 -3.28 30.81 17.37
C LEU A 71 -3.06 31.27 15.94
N ASP A 72 -3.82 32.26 15.51
CA ASP A 72 -3.83 32.73 14.13
C ASP A 72 -3.65 34.25 14.10
N ALA A 73 -2.87 34.73 13.13
CA ALA A 73 -2.76 36.12 12.74
C ALA A 73 -3.17 36.27 11.26
N GLY A 74 -3.94 37.30 10.94
CA GLY A 74 -4.40 37.56 9.59
C GLY A 74 -4.30 39.03 9.20
N TYR A 75 -4.16 39.27 7.90
CA TYR A 75 -4.06 40.57 7.27
C TYR A 75 -4.99 40.64 6.05
N ASN A 76 -5.65 41.78 5.88
CA ASN A 76 -6.46 42.08 4.72
C ASN A 76 -6.20 43.53 4.25
N SER A 77 -6.05 43.73 2.94
CA SER A 77 -6.05 45.06 2.32
C SER A 77 -7.39 45.33 1.63
N ILE A 78 -8.20 46.21 2.20
CA ILE A 78 -9.51 46.58 1.63
C ILE A 78 -9.33 47.88 0.86
N GLU A 79 -9.44 47.80 -0.46
CA GLU A 79 -9.20 48.90 -1.39
C GLU A 79 -10.46 49.23 -2.20
N ASN A 80 -10.57 50.46 -2.69
CA ASN A 80 -11.71 50.88 -3.51
C ASN A 80 -11.78 50.13 -4.84
N HIS A 81 -13.01 49.99 -5.36
CA HIS A 81 -13.23 49.67 -6.77
C HIS A 81 -12.99 50.92 -7.65
N ASP A 82 -12.77 50.74 -8.95
CA ASP A 82 -12.52 51.81 -9.92
C ASP A 82 -13.66 52.86 -9.96
N ASP A 83 -14.89 52.38 -9.80
CA ASP A 83 -16.13 53.18 -9.79
C ASP A 83 -16.57 53.62 -8.37
N SER A 84 -15.69 53.49 -7.37
CA SER A 84 -15.88 53.95 -5.98
C SER A 84 -14.92 55.11 -5.69
N PRO A 85 -15.27 56.07 -4.82
CA PRO A 85 -14.30 57.03 -4.30
C PRO A 85 -13.09 56.31 -3.69
N ALA A 86 -11.91 56.95 -3.78
CA ALA A 86 -10.66 56.35 -3.33
C ALA A 86 -10.64 56.13 -1.81
N PHE A 87 -10.33 54.91 -1.40
CA PHE A 87 -10.08 54.56 0.00
C PHE A 87 -9.17 53.34 0.08
N GLU A 88 -8.46 53.25 1.20
CA GLU A 88 -7.62 52.10 1.52
C GLU A 88 -7.69 51.86 3.02
N THR A 89 -7.91 50.61 3.40
CA THR A 89 -8.00 50.20 4.79
C THR A 89 -7.20 48.93 5.02
N LYS A 90 -6.27 48.98 5.97
CA LYS A 90 -5.52 47.81 6.41
C LYS A 90 -6.18 47.20 7.64
N TYR A 91 -6.54 45.94 7.54
CA TYR A 91 -7.17 45.19 8.61
C TYR A 91 -6.21 44.11 9.11
N PHE A 92 -6.00 44.07 10.42
CA PHE A 92 -5.17 43.07 11.09
C PHE A 92 -6.01 42.33 12.12
N ARG A 93 -5.84 41.01 12.23
CA ARG A 93 -6.49 40.18 13.25
C ARG A 93 -5.48 39.26 13.94
N THR A 94 -5.73 39.00 15.21
CA THR A 94 -5.13 37.89 15.95
C THR A 94 -6.24 37.15 16.70
N SER A 95 -6.29 35.83 16.59
CA SER A 95 -7.38 35.02 17.13
C SER A 95 -6.89 33.74 17.79
N LEU A 96 -7.56 33.36 18.88
CA LEU A 96 -7.40 32.06 19.53
C LEU A 96 -8.63 31.21 19.21
N GLN A 97 -8.39 30.05 18.63
CA GLN A 97 -9.44 29.22 18.05
C GLN A 97 -9.33 27.78 18.55
N GLY A 98 -10.48 27.16 18.84
CA GLY A 98 -10.58 25.72 18.94
C GLY A 98 -10.66 25.13 17.53
N VAL A 99 -10.05 23.96 17.34
CA VAL A 99 -10.06 23.22 16.07
C VAL A 99 -10.63 21.82 16.32
N ILE A 100 -11.55 21.40 15.46
CA ILE A 100 -12.12 20.07 15.41
C ILE A 100 -11.70 19.45 14.09
N ASN A 101 -11.04 18.29 14.17
CA ASN A 101 -10.73 17.48 13.00
C ASN A 101 -11.95 16.65 12.63
N LEU A 102 -12.75 17.15 11.68
CA LEU A 102 -13.97 16.50 11.25
C LEU A 102 -13.68 15.17 10.55
N GLY A 103 -12.54 15.02 9.87
CA GLY A 103 -12.18 13.73 9.26
C GLY A 103 -11.95 12.63 10.31
N SER A 104 -11.38 12.96 11.47
CA SER A 104 -11.24 12.01 12.58
C SER A 104 -12.53 11.80 13.38
N VAL A 105 -13.41 12.80 13.44
CA VAL A 105 -14.69 12.69 14.18
C VAL A 105 -15.75 11.94 13.37
N LEU A 106 -15.80 12.16 12.06
CA LEU A 106 -16.75 11.55 11.12
C LEU A 106 -16.19 10.34 10.39
N ASP A 107 -14.97 9.95 10.71
CA ASP A 107 -14.27 8.79 10.15
C ASP A 107 -14.17 8.80 8.62
N PHE A 108 -13.71 9.92 8.05
CA PHE A 108 -13.47 10.03 6.60
C PHE A 108 -12.34 9.10 6.11
N ARG A 109 -11.53 8.58 7.04
CA ARG A 109 -10.47 7.60 6.79
C ARG A 109 -10.98 6.35 6.12
N SER A 110 -12.22 5.95 6.44
CA SER A 110 -12.89 4.80 5.81
C SER A 110 -12.91 4.85 4.28
N PHE A 111 -12.87 6.05 3.67
CA PHE A 111 -12.88 6.22 2.22
C PHE A 111 -11.70 7.01 1.63
N THR A 112 -10.95 7.78 2.43
CA THR A 112 -9.78 8.51 1.93
C THR A 112 -8.72 8.79 2.99
N ASN A 113 -7.45 8.52 2.64
CA ASN A 113 -6.27 8.89 3.42
C ASN A 113 -5.58 10.17 2.92
N THR A 114 -6.17 10.83 1.93
CA THR A 114 -5.56 12.00 1.26
C THR A 114 -6.29 13.29 1.57
N PHE A 115 -7.60 13.23 1.79
CA PHE A 115 -8.42 14.41 2.10
C PHE A 115 -8.74 14.46 3.59
N ASN A 116 -8.71 15.66 4.17
CA ASN A 116 -9.21 15.92 5.51
C ASN A 116 -10.01 17.22 5.55
N LEU A 117 -10.83 17.39 6.57
CA LEU A 117 -11.59 18.60 6.81
C LEU A 117 -11.51 18.96 8.28
N LEU A 118 -11.14 20.20 8.56
CA LEU A 118 -11.18 20.74 9.92
C LEU A 118 -12.27 21.80 10.00
N ALA A 119 -12.91 21.89 11.16
CA ALA A 119 -13.70 23.05 11.55
C ALA A 119 -12.94 23.81 12.62
N HIS A 120 -13.02 25.13 12.60
CA HIS A 120 -12.41 25.95 13.63
C HIS A 120 -13.32 27.10 14.02
N GLY A 121 -13.18 27.54 15.25
CA GLY A 121 -13.97 28.65 15.77
C GLY A 121 -13.36 29.23 17.03
N GLY A 122 -13.52 30.53 17.21
CA GLY A 122 -12.88 31.22 18.32
C GLY A 122 -13.19 32.70 18.40
N MET A 123 -12.39 33.37 19.20
CA MET A 123 -12.48 34.79 19.43
C MET A 123 -11.10 35.43 19.29
N GLY A 124 -11.08 36.70 18.97
CA GLY A 124 -9.85 37.41 18.74
C GLY A 124 -10.00 38.91 18.89
N TYR A 125 -8.90 39.57 18.59
CA TYR A 125 -8.78 41.00 18.54
C TYR A 125 -8.38 41.41 17.13
N SER A 126 -8.94 42.51 16.66
CA SER A 126 -8.73 43.03 15.31
C SER A 126 -8.60 44.54 15.35
N VAL A 127 -7.81 45.07 14.44
CA VAL A 127 -7.63 46.51 14.28
C VAL A 127 -7.88 46.85 12.82
N ASN A 128 -8.82 47.77 12.59
CA ASN A 128 -9.10 48.35 11.30
C ASN A 128 -8.40 49.71 11.20
N THR A 129 -7.49 49.87 10.25
CA THR A 129 -6.70 51.12 10.05
C THR A 129 -6.96 51.69 8.65
N PRO A 130 -7.99 52.54 8.50
CA PRO A 130 -8.16 53.34 7.31
C PRO A 130 -6.94 54.25 7.09
N LYS A 131 -6.48 54.34 5.85
CA LYS A 131 -5.32 55.14 5.41
C LYS A 131 -5.70 56.32 4.54
N SER A 132 -6.77 56.17 3.76
CA SER A 132 -7.37 57.24 2.97
C SER A 132 -8.90 57.04 2.97
N PRO A 133 -9.71 58.10 3.10
CA PRO A 133 -9.34 59.52 3.17
C PRO A 133 -8.96 60.03 4.58
N ASN A 134 -9.19 59.23 5.62
CA ASN A 134 -8.89 59.58 7.02
C ASN A 134 -7.83 58.62 7.56
N ASP A 135 -6.69 59.13 8.06
CA ASP A 135 -5.71 58.31 8.78
C ASP A 135 -6.05 58.32 10.28
N PHE A 136 -6.34 57.15 10.82
CA PHE A 136 -6.61 56.97 12.25
C PHE A 136 -5.38 56.39 12.93
N ASP A 137 -4.60 57.22 13.63
CA ASP A 137 -3.36 56.84 14.32
C ASP A 137 -3.47 55.59 15.24
N LYS A 138 -4.67 55.29 15.76
CA LYS A 138 -4.91 54.14 16.66
C LYS A 138 -5.78 53.02 16.06
N GLY A 139 -6.35 53.23 14.88
CA GLY A 139 -7.33 52.34 14.25
C GLY A 139 -8.62 52.14 15.06
N ASP A 140 -9.62 51.50 14.44
CA ASP A 140 -10.80 50.98 15.13
C ASP A 140 -10.49 49.59 15.69
N GLN A 141 -10.57 49.47 17.01
CA GLN A 141 -10.19 48.28 17.74
C GLN A 141 -11.43 47.46 18.07
N MET A 142 -11.45 46.21 17.61
CA MET A 142 -12.64 45.39 17.60
C MET A 142 -12.34 44.02 18.19
N LEU A 143 -13.26 43.52 19.02
CA LEU A 143 -13.31 42.10 19.35
C LEU A 143 -14.00 41.36 18.21
N ASN A 144 -13.37 40.29 17.73
CA ASN A 144 -13.91 39.46 16.68
C ASN A 144 -14.26 38.05 17.17
N LEU A 145 -15.23 37.45 16.48
CA LEU A 145 -15.56 36.04 16.52
C LEU A 145 -15.26 35.48 15.13
N ILE A 146 -14.59 34.34 15.08
CA ILE A 146 -14.26 33.65 13.84
C ILE A 146 -14.84 32.25 13.87
N VAL A 147 -15.39 31.83 12.74
CA VAL A 147 -15.76 30.44 12.45
C VAL A 147 -15.35 30.11 11.04
N GLY A 148 -14.89 28.89 10.79
CA GLY A 148 -14.49 28.50 9.45
C GLY A 148 -14.27 27.01 9.27
N LEU A 149 -14.05 26.66 8.02
CA LEU A 149 -13.74 25.31 7.55
C LEU A 149 -12.41 25.33 6.83
N THR A 150 -11.58 24.34 7.13
CA THR A 150 -10.23 24.21 6.60
C THR A 150 -10.12 22.86 5.89
N PRO A 151 -10.51 22.75 4.61
CA PRO A 151 -10.23 21.56 3.81
C PRO A 151 -8.71 21.37 3.61
N GLN A 152 -8.25 20.14 3.66
CA GLN A 152 -6.84 19.78 3.52
C GLN A 152 -6.66 18.63 2.54
N ILE A 153 -5.58 18.70 1.76
CA ILE A 153 -5.09 17.63 0.90
C ILE A 153 -3.66 17.29 1.34
N LYS A 154 -3.46 16.03 1.75
CA LYS A 154 -2.14 15.52 2.14
C LYS A 154 -1.23 15.49 0.91
N LEU A 155 -0.12 16.23 0.97
CA LEU A 155 0.92 16.20 -0.07
C LEU A 155 2.06 15.24 0.33
N SER A 156 2.41 15.24 1.62
CA SER A 156 3.38 14.33 2.23
C SER A 156 3.04 14.09 3.70
N ASN A 157 3.87 13.33 4.42
CA ASN A 157 3.70 13.15 5.86
C ASN A 157 3.96 14.43 6.68
N ASN A 158 4.61 15.42 6.08
CA ASN A 158 5.01 16.66 6.76
C ASN A 158 4.39 17.93 6.16
N ILE A 159 3.68 17.83 5.03
CA ILE A 159 3.11 18.97 4.32
C ILE A 159 1.71 18.62 3.82
N ALA A 160 0.76 19.54 4.02
CA ALA A 160 -0.56 19.50 3.42
C ALA A 160 -0.84 20.80 2.64
N LEU A 161 -1.54 20.68 1.52
CA LEU A 161 -2.21 21.80 0.87
C LEU A 161 -3.48 22.09 1.67
N THR A 162 -3.67 23.34 2.05
CA THR A 162 -4.77 23.76 2.92
C THR A 162 -5.56 24.85 2.23
N GLY A 163 -6.89 24.73 2.21
CA GLY A 163 -7.78 25.84 1.97
C GLY A 163 -8.38 26.30 3.28
N ASP A 164 -8.71 27.58 3.40
CA ASP A 164 -9.45 28.12 4.55
C ASP A 164 -10.63 28.95 4.06
N LEU A 165 -11.81 28.66 4.58
CA LEU A 165 -13.01 29.45 4.39
C LEU A 165 -13.50 29.92 5.76
N SER A 166 -13.25 31.20 6.05
CA SER A 166 -13.49 31.79 7.35
C SER A 166 -14.49 32.94 7.28
N MET A 167 -15.38 33.00 8.25
CA MET A 167 -16.25 34.15 8.52
C MET A 167 -15.81 34.80 9.82
N VAL A 168 -15.48 36.09 9.74
CA VAL A 168 -15.10 36.91 10.88
C VAL A 168 -16.20 37.93 11.13
N ASN A 169 -16.76 37.96 12.33
CA ASN A 169 -17.75 38.96 12.73
C ASN A 169 -17.23 39.79 13.91
N HIS A 170 -17.57 41.07 13.94
CA HIS A 170 -17.07 42.00 14.94
C HIS A 170 -18.17 42.36 15.93
N ILE A 171 -17.93 42.11 17.22
CA ILE A 171 -18.90 42.38 18.30
C ILE A 171 -19.23 43.88 18.37
N ARG A 172 -18.24 44.71 18.06
CA ARG A 172 -18.40 46.14 17.89
C ARG A 172 -17.46 46.59 16.78
N GLN A 173 -18.02 47.34 15.85
CA GLN A 173 -17.31 48.11 14.85
C GLN A 173 -17.80 49.54 14.99
N SER A 174 -16.88 50.49 15.04
CA SER A 174 -17.18 51.92 15.26
C SER A 174 -17.03 52.72 13.96
N VAL A 175 -16.23 52.23 13.02
CA VAL A 175 -15.91 52.91 11.75
C VAL A 175 -16.17 51.99 10.56
N SER A 176 -16.78 52.53 9.50
CA SER A 176 -17.04 51.80 8.26
C SER A 176 -15.75 51.25 7.64
N TRP A 177 -15.86 50.26 6.75
CA TRP A 177 -14.69 49.63 6.13
C TRP A 177 -13.83 50.60 5.32
N ASP A 178 -14.45 51.64 4.76
CA ASP A 178 -13.81 52.74 4.02
C ASP A 178 -13.34 53.91 4.92
N GLY A 179 -13.60 53.87 6.23
CA GLY A 179 -13.08 54.89 7.15
C GLY A 179 -13.83 56.22 7.17
N THR A 180 -14.95 56.37 6.46
CA THR A 180 -15.61 57.67 6.26
C THR A 180 -16.78 57.93 7.22
N GLN A 181 -17.43 56.88 7.72
CA GLN A 181 -18.62 57.02 8.55
C GLN A 181 -18.49 56.24 9.86
N ALA A 182 -19.07 56.81 10.92
CA ALA A 182 -19.27 56.07 12.15
C ALA A 182 -20.39 55.03 11.94
N VAL A 183 -20.10 53.77 12.21
CA VAL A 183 -21.10 52.70 12.25
C VAL A 183 -21.46 52.44 13.70
N ASN A 184 -22.74 52.57 14.03
CA ASN A 184 -23.26 52.24 15.34
C ASN A 184 -23.92 50.87 15.27
N GLY A 185 -23.22 49.85 15.77
CA GLY A 185 -23.79 48.52 15.95
C GLY A 185 -22.98 47.71 16.94
N GLY A 186 -23.62 47.31 18.04
CA GLY A 186 -23.10 46.30 18.95
C GLY A 186 -23.79 44.96 18.72
N GLY A 187 -23.09 43.87 18.97
CA GLY A 187 -23.60 42.51 18.81
C GLY A 187 -23.36 41.92 17.43
N PHE A 188 -23.92 40.73 17.21
CA PHE A 188 -23.74 40.00 15.95
C PHE A 188 -24.54 40.67 14.82
N ASN A 189 -23.84 41.30 13.89
CA ASN A 189 -24.45 42.03 12.78
C ASN A 189 -23.85 41.53 11.45
N ALA A 190 -24.71 41.08 10.53
CA ALA A 190 -24.29 40.60 9.21
C ALA A 190 -23.53 41.67 8.41
N ASN A 191 -23.77 42.96 8.66
CA ASN A 191 -23.09 44.07 7.98
C ASN A 191 -21.63 44.23 8.44
N HIS A 192 -21.26 43.70 9.60
CA HIS A 192 -19.89 43.77 10.17
C HIS A 192 -19.06 42.52 9.87
N MET A 193 -19.55 41.67 8.96
CA MET A 193 -18.90 40.41 8.62
C MET A 193 -17.78 40.64 7.59
N LEU A 194 -16.71 39.87 7.72
CA LEU A 194 -15.65 39.73 6.74
C LEU A 194 -15.50 38.25 6.42
N VAL A 195 -15.68 37.88 5.15
CA VAL A 195 -15.46 36.52 4.68
C VAL A 195 -14.09 36.43 4.04
N ASN A 196 -13.28 35.46 4.44
CA ASN A 196 -11.98 35.16 3.88
C ASN A 196 -12.03 33.80 3.17
N ALA A 197 -11.41 33.71 2.00
CA ALA A 197 -11.14 32.45 1.32
C ALA A 197 -9.67 32.42 0.92
N SER A 198 -8.92 31.46 1.45
CA SER A 198 -7.47 31.36 1.29
C SER A 198 -7.06 29.98 0.79
N VAL A 199 -5.87 29.92 0.19
CA VAL A 199 -5.14 28.68 -0.07
C VAL A 199 -3.72 28.84 0.46
N GLY A 200 -3.17 27.78 1.00
CA GLY A 200 -1.91 27.80 1.70
C GLY A 200 -1.28 26.43 1.90
N LEU A 201 -0.21 26.41 2.67
CA LEU A 201 0.47 25.19 3.08
C LEU A 201 0.46 25.08 4.60
N THR A 202 0.19 23.87 5.07
CA THR A 202 0.38 23.48 6.46
C THR A 202 1.61 22.60 6.56
N PHE A 203 2.56 23.00 7.41
CA PHE A 203 3.77 22.26 7.73
C PHE A 203 3.62 21.59 9.10
N TYR A 204 3.80 20.27 9.15
CA TYR A 204 3.75 19.50 10.37
C TYR A 204 5.13 19.38 11.01
N LEU A 205 5.21 19.73 12.29
CA LEU A 205 6.45 19.81 13.06
C LEU A 205 6.56 18.63 14.04
N GLY A 206 7.69 17.94 13.99
CA GLY A 206 8.06 16.88 14.91
C GLY A 206 8.78 15.72 14.23
N GLN A 207 9.16 14.72 15.02
CA GLN A 207 9.97 13.58 14.56
C GLN A 207 9.14 12.31 14.28
N LYS A 208 7.85 12.30 14.66
CA LYS A 208 6.98 11.15 14.42
C LYS A 208 6.61 11.06 12.95
N ALA A 209 6.25 9.86 12.51
CA ALA A 209 6.00 9.58 11.09
C ALA A 209 4.75 10.29 10.53
N VAL A 210 3.77 10.59 11.38
CA VAL A 210 2.50 11.22 10.99
C VAL A 210 2.10 12.29 12.00
N HIS A 211 1.33 13.28 11.56
CA HIS A 211 0.71 14.28 12.43
C HIS A 211 -0.69 13.84 12.88
N ALA A 212 -1.18 14.40 13.99
CA ALA A 212 -2.49 14.13 14.58
C ALA A 212 -3.64 14.23 13.57
N ASP A 213 -3.56 15.18 12.63
CA ASP A 213 -4.55 15.33 11.55
C ASP A 213 -4.73 14.06 10.71
N TRP A 214 -3.63 13.30 10.55
CA TRP A 214 -3.50 12.10 9.72
C TRP A 214 -3.25 10.83 10.55
N TYR A 215 -3.42 10.87 11.87
CA TYR A 215 -3.33 9.70 12.74
C TYR A 215 -4.70 9.04 12.97
N SER A 216 -4.78 7.72 12.88
CA SER A 216 -5.97 6.91 13.21
C SER A 216 -5.51 5.79 14.13
N GLU A 217 -6.10 5.73 15.32
CA GLU A 217 -5.77 4.69 16.29
C GLU A 217 -6.21 3.31 15.78
N GLU A 218 -7.35 3.24 15.10
CA GLU A 218 -7.88 2.01 14.51
C GLU A 218 -6.95 1.46 13.43
N ASP A 219 -6.47 2.29 12.51
CA ASP A 219 -5.53 1.87 11.46
C ASP A 219 -4.22 1.32 12.07
N VAL A 220 -3.74 1.96 13.13
CA VAL A 220 -2.55 1.52 13.86
C VAL A 220 -2.79 0.18 14.55
N ILE A 221 -3.93 0.02 15.23
CA ILE A 221 -4.29 -1.24 15.88
C ILE A 221 -4.44 -2.36 14.85
N MET A 222 -5.12 -2.11 13.74
CA MET A 222 -5.30 -3.08 12.66
C MET A 222 -3.96 -3.49 12.05
N SER A 223 -3.06 -2.53 11.77
CA SER A 223 -1.72 -2.88 11.26
C SER A 223 -0.90 -3.71 12.25
N LYS A 224 -1.04 -3.43 13.56
CA LYS A 224 -0.40 -4.24 14.61
C LYS A 224 -1.02 -5.63 14.68
N LEU A 225 -2.34 -5.74 14.53
CA LEU A 225 -3.07 -7.01 14.51
C LEU A 225 -2.66 -7.86 13.30
N ASP A 226 -2.66 -7.30 12.09
CA ASP A 226 -2.20 -7.98 10.88
C ASP A 226 -0.76 -8.49 11.03
N SER A 227 0.12 -7.68 11.64
CA SER A 227 1.50 -8.08 11.89
C SER A 227 1.61 -9.22 12.92
N LEU A 228 0.71 -9.25 13.91
CA LEU A 228 0.64 -10.32 14.90
C LEU A 228 0.08 -11.60 14.27
N ASP A 229 -0.96 -11.48 13.45
CA ASP A 229 -1.56 -12.59 12.73
C ASP A 229 -0.55 -13.22 11.76
N GLN A 230 0.21 -12.41 11.01
CA GLN A 230 1.29 -12.93 10.16
C GLN A 230 2.37 -13.67 10.95
N ARG A 231 2.77 -13.14 12.11
CA ARG A 231 3.74 -13.79 12.99
C ARG A 231 3.18 -15.08 13.57
N LEU A 232 1.89 -15.10 13.94
CA LEU A 232 1.22 -16.27 14.47
C LEU A 232 1.10 -17.34 13.39
N SER A 233 0.60 -17.01 12.20
CA SER A 233 0.53 -17.95 11.06
C SER A 233 1.89 -18.51 10.68
N LYS A 234 2.95 -17.69 10.76
CA LYS A 234 4.31 -18.18 10.56
C LYS A 234 4.69 -19.21 11.63
N VAL A 235 4.46 -18.91 12.91
CA VAL A 235 4.77 -19.84 14.00
C VAL A 235 3.94 -21.13 13.88
N GLU A 236 2.65 -21.03 13.55
CA GLU A 236 1.79 -22.19 13.30
C GLU A 236 2.35 -23.06 12.16
N SER A 237 2.69 -22.44 11.02
CA SER A 237 3.31 -23.13 9.89
C SER A 237 4.66 -23.74 10.24
N ASP A 238 5.49 -23.03 10.98
CA ASP A 238 6.81 -23.46 11.41
C ASP A 238 6.70 -24.69 12.33
N MET A 239 5.67 -24.72 13.20
CA MET A 239 5.42 -25.82 14.14
C MET A 239 4.69 -27.04 13.54
N MET A 240 4.12 -26.91 12.35
CA MET A 240 3.53 -28.04 11.62
C MET A 240 4.62 -28.92 11.02
N ASP A 241 4.30 -30.19 10.82
CA ASP A 241 5.06 -31.15 10.02
C ASP A 241 4.25 -31.36 8.72
N SER A 242 4.70 -30.75 7.63
CA SER A 242 3.92 -30.68 6.39
C SER A 242 4.04 -31.92 5.50
N ASP A 243 5.18 -32.60 5.54
CA ASP A 243 5.42 -33.83 4.77
C ASP A 243 5.18 -35.11 5.60
N ASN A 244 4.87 -34.96 6.88
CA ASN A 244 4.59 -36.04 7.85
C ASN A 244 5.76 -37.01 7.98
N ASP A 245 6.98 -36.49 8.02
CA ASP A 245 8.21 -37.26 8.25
C ASP A 245 8.60 -37.34 9.75
N GLY A 246 7.89 -36.60 10.62
CA GLY A 246 8.11 -36.52 12.06
C GLY A 246 8.93 -35.32 12.52
N ILE A 247 9.37 -34.45 11.60
CA ILE A 247 10.14 -33.23 11.88
C ILE A 247 9.28 -32.01 11.55
N ALA A 248 9.17 -31.08 12.49
CA ALA A 248 8.46 -29.84 12.24
C ALA A 248 9.19 -29.00 11.19
N ASN A 249 8.45 -28.30 10.33
CA ASN A 249 8.93 -27.49 9.21
C ASN A 249 10.08 -26.55 9.58
N TYR A 250 10.11 -25.99 10.79
CA TYR A 250 11.19 -25.08 11.23
C TYR A 250 12.55 -25.77 11.45
N LEU A 251 12.56 -27.09 11.63
CA LEU A 251 13.76 -27.92 11.78
C LEU A 251 14.07 -28.73 10.52
N ASP A 252 13.11 -28.83 9.61
CA ASP A 252 13.20 -29.64 8.41
C ASP A 252 13.97 -28.92 7.28
N GLN A 253 15.02 -29.58 6.78
CA GLN A 253 15.85 -29.11 5.68
C GLN A 253 15.40 -29.63 4.31
N GLU A 254 14.59 -30.69 4.27
CA GLU A 254 14.04 -31.29 3.05
C GLU A 254 12.50 -31.31 3.13
N PRO A 255 11.82 -30.18 2.94
CA PRO A 255 10.38 -30.00 3.19
C PRO A 255 9.41 -30.77 2.27
N ASN A 256 9.88 -31.80 1.56
CA ASN A 256 9.10 -32.67 0.70
C ASN A 256 9.60 -34.12 0.78
N THR A 257 10.01 -34.56 1.96
CA THR A 257 10.36 -35.96 2.17
C THR A 257 9.13 -36.84 1.99
N VAL A 258 9.32 -38.10 1.63
CA VAL A 258 8.18 -39.02 1.52
C VAL A 258 7.58 -39.20 2.92
N ALA A 259 6.27 -39.13 3.04
CA ALA A 259 5.59 -39.32 4.32
C ALA A 259 6.03 -40.63 5.00
N ASN A 260 6.45 -40.55 6.28
CA ASN A 260 7.06 -41.62 7.07
C ASN A 260 8.46 -42.08 6.58
N ALA A 261 9.19 -41.27 5.83
CA ALA A 261 10.59 -41.56 5.53
C ALA A 261 11.43 -41.59 6.80
N LEU A 262 12.48 -42.42 6.79
CA LEU A 262 13.54 -42.35 7.80
C LEU A 262 14.36 -41.10 7.50
N VAL A 263 14.20 -40.09 8.35
CA VAL A 263 14.94 -38.83 8.29
C VAL A 263 15.85 -38.67 9.50
N ASP A 264 16.90 -37.87 9.35
CA ASP A 264 17.74 -37.48 10.48
C ASP A 264 17.08 -36.39 11.35
N SER A 265 17.78 -35.91 12.38
CA SER A 265 17.25 -34.87 13.28
C SER A 265 17.04 -33.49 12.64
N LYS A 266 17.27 -33.37 11.33
CA LYS A 266 17.12 -32.17 10.52
C LYS A 266 16.19 -32.39 9.33
N GLY A 267 15.40 -33.46 9.31
CA GLY A 267 14.45 -33.75 8.23
C GLY A 267 15.10 -34.22 6.92
N ARG A 268 16.39 -34.58 6.93
CA ARG A 268 17.04 -35.07 5.71
C ARG A 268 16.84 -36.57 5.57
N ALA A 269 16.45 -37.01 4.38
CA ALA A 269 16.27 -38.41 4.08
C ALA A 269 17.58 -39.20 4.24
N VAL A 270 17.50 -40.37 4.87
CA VAL A 270 18.65 -41.24 5.06
C VAL A 270 19.01 -41.94 3.73
N ASP A 271 20.18 -41.63 3.20
CA ASP A 271 20.83 -42.28 2.06
C ASP A 271 22.19 -42.85 2.53
N VAL A 272 22.21 -44.13 2.88
CA VAL A 272 23.41 -44.80 3.43
C VAL A 272 24.39 -45.18 2.32
N ASN A 273 23.90 -45.48 1.11
CA ASN A 273 24.73 -45.96 0.01
C ASN A 273 25.28 -44.80 -0.87
N ASN A 274 24.81 -43.58 -0.64
CA ASN A 274 25.20 -42.33 -1.26
C ASN A 274 25.02 -42.34 -2.79
N ASP A 275 23.98 -43.02 -3.27
CA ASP A 275 23.61 -43.10 -4.68
C ASP A 275 22.65 -41.97 -5.11
N GLY A 276 22.22 -41.13 -4.16
CA GLY A 276 21.34 -39.99 -4.38
C GLY A 276 19.85 -40.34 -4.32
N ILE A 277 19.49 -41.57 -3.96
CA ILE A 277 18.12 -42.02 -3.74
C ILE A 277 17.95 -42.41 -2.26
N PRO A 278 16.96 -41.86 -1.53
CA PRO A 278 16.71 -42.27 -0.16
C PRO A 278 16.40 -43.77 -0.02
N ASP A 279 17.03 -44.42 0.97
CA ASP A 279 16.90 -45.86 1.20
C ASP A 279 15.44 -46.28 1.50
N THR A 280 14.63 -45.36 2.02
CA THR A 280 13.19 -45.57 2.29
C THR A 280 12.35 -45.74 1.04
N MET A 281 12.76 -45.12 -0.08
CA MET A 281 12.15 -45.33 -1.39
C MET A 281 12.62 -46.65 -2.02
N LEU A 282 13.86 -47.08 -1.70
CA LEU A 282 14.44 -48.33 -2.18
C LEU A 282 13.95 -49.55 -1.41
N ALA A 283 13.59 -49.44 -0.13
CA ALA A 283 13.22 -50.59 0.71
C ALA A 283 12.05 -51.45 0.16
N PRO A 284 10.95 -50.88 -0.38
CA PRO A 284 9.90 -51.66 -1.05
C PRO A 284 10.34 -52.25 -2.39
N LEU A 285 11.32 -51.61 -3.05
CA LEU A 285 11.91 -52.05 -4.31
C LEU A 285 12.87 -53.22 -4.05
N ASP A 286 13.79 -53.10 -3.12
CA ASP A 286 14.74 -54.14 -2.70
C ASP A 286 14.03 -55.36 -2.13
N ALA A 287 12.94 -55.18 -1.38
CA ALA A 287 12.13 -56.30 -0.91
C ALA A 287 11.39 -57.06 -2.04
N ARG A 288 11.13 -56.40 -3.19
CA ARG A 288 10.47 -57.01 -4.36
C ARG A 288 11.43 -57.46 -5.45
N TYR A 289 12.62 -56.86 -5.54
CA TYR A 289 13.54 -56.97 -6.67
C TYR A 289 14.99 -57.28 -6.26
N GLY A 290 15.30 -57.32 -4.97
CA GLY A 290 16.57 -57.78 -4.45
C GLY A 290 16.78 -59.25 -4.80
N ASN A 291 17.76 -59.52 -5.65
CA ASN A 291 18.22 -60.83 -6.13
C ASN A 291 17.37 -61.56 -7.16
N ASN A 292 17.11 -60.99 -8.34
CA ASN A 292 17.00 -61.78 -9.58
C ASN A 292 17.30 -60.92 -10.83
N GLY A 293 18.58 -60.94 -11.26
CA GLY A 293 19.12 -60.20 -12.41
C GLY A 293 18.62 -60.64 -13.80
N ALA A 294 17.31 -60.72 -14.01
CA ALA A 294 16.73 -61.01 -15.33
C ALA A 294 15.30 -60.51 -15.55
N GLN A 295 14.59 -59.96 -14.54
CA GLN A 295 13.16 -59.61 -14.69
C GLN A 295 12.85 -58.10 -14.68
N GLY A 296 13.77 -57.23 -14.27
CA GLY A 296 13.55 -55.77 -14.26
C GLY A 296 13.49 -55.16 -15.67
N GLY A 297 14.26 -55.71 -16.61
CA GLY A 297 14.29 -55.22 -17.99
C GLY A 297 12.95 -55.38 -18.72
N ASP A 298 12.24 -56.50 -18.51
CA ASP A 298 10.94 -56.74 -19.15
C ASP A 298 9.87 -55.78 -18.63
N PHE A 299 9.86 -55.48 -17.33
CA PHE A 299 8.95 -54.49 -16.76
C PHE A 299 9.25 -53.07 -17.26
N ILE A 300 10.51 -52.63 -17.27
CA ILE A 300 10.88 -51.30 -17.79
C ILE A 300 10.49 -51.19 -19.28
N LYS A 301 10.71 -52.26 -20.04
CA LYS A 301 10.29 -52.35 -21.44
C LYS A 301 8.78 -52.23 -21.59
N GLU A 302 8.00 -52.95 -20.78
CA GLU A 302 6.55 -52.88 -20.80
C GLU A 302 6.02 -51.50 -20.36
N PHE A 303 6.59 -50.93 -19.29
CA PHE A 303 6.26 -49.60 -18.77
C PHE A 303 6.46 -48.50 -19.82
N MET A 304 7.59 -48.52 -20.52
CA MET A 304 7.90 -47.57 -21.60
C MET A 304 7.02 -47.81 -22.83
N ASN A 305 6.86 -49.07 -23.26
CA ASN A 305 6.10 -49.38 -24.47
C ASN A 305 4.60 -49.03 -24.34
N ASN A 306 4.06 -49.16 -23.12
CA ASN A 306 2.70 -48.73 -22.79
C ASN A 306 2.56 -47.20 -22.61
N GLY A 307 3.66 -46.43 -22.74
CA GLY A 307 3.65 -44.97 -22.75
C GLY A 307 3.59 -44.32 -21.36
N TYR A 308 3.94 -45.04 -20.30
CA TYR A 308 3.93 -44.49 -18.94
C TYR A 308 5.18 -43.66 -18.62
N ALA A 309 6.29 -43.88 -19.32
CA ALA A 309 7.50 -43.08 -19.18
C ALA A 309 7.39 -41.75 -19.94
N ASN A 310 7.30 -40.64 -19.21
CA ASN A 310 7.06 -39.32 -19.78
C ASN A 310 7.93 -38.25 -19.10
N VAL A 311 8.43 -37.32 -19.91
CA VAL A 311 9.14 -36.11 -19.46
C VAL A 311 8.23 -34.91 -19.67
N TYR A 312 7.99 -34.11 -18.65
CA TYR A 312 7.02 -33.00 -18.68
C TYR A 312 7.68 -31.63 -18.84
N PHE A 313 6.93 -30.67 -19.38
CA PHE A 313 7.40 -29.33 -19.71
C PHE A 313 6.39 -28.26 -19.27
N ARG A 314 6.90 -27.10 -18.86
CA ARG A 314 6.08 -25.88 -18.68
C ARG A 314 5.49 -25.37 -20.00
N PHE A 315 4.48 -24.50 -19.87
CA PHE A 315 3.92 -23.76 -20.98
C PHE A 315 5.02 -23.04 -21.76
N ASN A 316 4.98 -23.17 -23.09
CA ASN A 316 5.92 -22.52 -24.00
C ASN A 316 7.42 -22.75 -23.67
N SER A 317 7.75 -23.89 -23.06
CA SER A 317 9.11 -24.23 -22.64
C SER A 317 9.60 -25.48 -23.35
N THR A 318 10.89 -25.49 -23.67
CA THR A 318 11.67 -26.67 -24.09
C THR A 318 12.57 -27.19 -22.97
N ASN A 319 12.54 -26.59 -21.79
CA ASN A 319 13.27 -27.09 -20.62
C ASN A 319 12.41 -28.15 -19.89
N PRO A 320 12.91 -29.38 -19.70
CA PRO A 320 12.24 -30.40 -18.90
C PRO A 320 12.03 -29.97 -17.44
N GLU A 321 10.99 -30.49 -16.79
CA GLU A 321 10.80 -30.36 -15.35
C GLU A 321 11.55 -31.47 -14.60
N ASP A 322 12.27 -31.09 -13.54
CA ASP A 322 13.19 -31.97 -12.81
C ASP A 322 12.52 -33.22 -12.25
N TYR A 323 11.29 -33.10 -11.72
CA TYR A 323 10.52 -34.23 -11.17
C TYR A 323 10.20 -35.32 -12.21
N SER A 324 10.32 -35.02 -13.51
CA SER A 324 10.01 -35.95 -14.59
C SER A 324 11.26 -36.58 -15.23
N LEU A 325 12.45 -36.13 -14.82
CA LEU A 325 13.73 -36.64 -15.35
C LEU A 325 14.03 -38.07 -14.89
N GLU A 326 13.34 -38.58 -13.87
CA GLU A 326 13.42 -39.98 -13.43
C GLU A 326 13.14 -40.95 -14.58
N SER A 327 12.16 -40.63 -15.44
CA SER A 327 11.84 -41.42 -16.66
C SER A 327 13.02 -41.52 -17.63
N VAL A 328 13.87 -40.48 -17.70
CA VAL A 328 15.08 -40.47 -18.53
C VAL A 328 16.14 -41.40 -17.92
N GLY A 329 16.29 -41.39 -16.59
CA GLY A 329 17.19 -42.30 -15.86
C GLY A 329 16.88 -43.77 -16.12
N TYR A 330 15.60 -44.16 -16.05
CA TYR A 330 15.17 -45.53 -16.36
C TYR A 330 15.57 -45.95 -17.78
N LEU A 331 15.41 -45.06 -18.77
CA LEU A 331 15.77 -45.36 -20.16
C LEU A 331 17.29 -45.50 -20.35
N ILE A 332 18.07 -44.62 -19.72
CA ILE A 332 19.54 -44.68 -19.77
C ILE A 332 20.05 -46.02 -19.22
N ASN A 333 19.56 -46.42 -18.05
CA ASN A 333 19.97 -47.67 -17.41
C ASN A 333 19.63 -48.87 -18.30
N TYR A 334 18.38 -48.94 -18.78
CA TYR A 334 17.95 -50.00 -19.69
C TYR A 334 18.80 -50.07 -20.97
N MET A 335 19.06 -48.94 -21.62
CA MET A 335 19.80 -48.90 -22.88
C MET A 335 21.31 -49.17 -22.73
N LYS A 336 21.89 -48.93 -21.55
CA LYS A 336 23.26 -49.32 -21.20
C LYS A 336 23.38 -50.81 -20.97
N GLU A 337 22.40 -51.40 -20.29
CA GLU A 337 22.33 -52.85 -20.05
C GLU A 337 21.98 -53.65 -21.33
N ASN A 338 21.32 -53.00 -22.29
CA ASN A 338 20.87 -53.61 -23.54
C ASN A 338 21.42 -52.86 -24.77
N PRO A 339 22.70 -53.06 -25.16
CA PRO A 339 23.36 -52.27 -26.22
C PRO A 339 22.70 -52.33 -27.61
N GLY A 340 21.88 -53.34 -27.89
CA GLY A 340 21.14 -53.46 -29.15
C GLY A 340 19.77 -52.76 -29.17
N SER A 341 19.29 -52.25 -28.04
CA SER A 341 17.98 -51.59 -27.96
C SER A 341 17.98 -50.22 -28.61
N GLN A 342 16.84 -49.85 -29.20
CA GLN A 342 16.58 -48.52 -29.76
C GLN A 342 15.41 -47.86 -29.03
N ALA A 343 15.37 -46.53 -29.03
CA ALA A 343 14.30 -45.78 -28.39
C ALA A 343 13.71 -44.70 -29.30
N GLU A 344 12.42 -44.44 -29.11
CA GLU A 344 11.66 -43.39 -29.78
C GLU A 344 11.19 -42.35 -28.77
N LEU A 345 11.46 -41.08 -29.07
CA LEU A 345 11.13 -39.93 -28.25
C LEU A 345 10.08 -39.11 -29.01
N THR A 346 8.82 -39.17 -28.56
CA THR A 346 7.73 -38.42 -29.22
C THR A 346 7.30 -37.25 -28.36
N GLY A 347 7.53 -36.03 -28.83
CA GLY A 347 7.14 -34.80 -28.14
C GLY A 347 5.73 -34.34 -28.50
N TYR A 348 5.04 -33.74 -27.53
CA TYR A 348 3.69 -33.19 -27.65
C TYR A 348 3.61 -31.76 -27.06
N ALA A 349 2.66 -30.99 -27.56
CA ALA A 349 2.27 -29.67 -27.06
C ALA A 349 0.76 -29.65 -26.73
N ASP A 350 0.33 -28.66 -25.96
CA ASP A 350 -1.12 -28.44 -25.75
C ASP A 350 -1.73 -27.68 -26.92
N GLU A 351 -3.07 -27.67 -27.00
CA GLU A 351 -3.83 -27.04 -28.10
C GLU A 351 -3.78 -25.50 -28.10
N LEU A 352 -2.98 -24.88 -27.22
CA LEU A 352 -2.87 -23.42 -27.16
C LEU A 352 -1.80 -22.93 -28.13
N GLY A 353 -2.23 -22.19 -29.16
CA GLY A 353 -1.32 -21.60 -30.14
C GLY A 353 -1.73 -21.96 -31.57
N SER A 354 -0.79 -21.81 -32.49
CA SER A 354 -0.96 -22.27 -33.88
C SER A 354 -0.35 -23.65 -34.05
N THR A 355 -0.96 -24.47 -34.91
CA THR A 355 -0.50 -25.83 -35.20
C THR A 355 0.96 -25.86 -35.66
N ASP A 356 1.37 -24.92 -36.53
CA ASP A 356 2.76 -24.82 -36.99
C ASP A 356 3.75 -24.52 -35.86
N TYR A 357 3.32 -23.71 -34.88
CA TYR A 357 4.12 -23.39 -33.71
C TYR A 357 4.26 -24.61 -32.79
N ASN A 358 3.15 -25.25 -32.49
CA ASN A 358 3.10 -26.42 -31.60
C ASN A 358 3.83 -27.62 -32.20
N GLN A 359 3.79 -27.78 -33.52
CA GLN A 359 4.61 -28.76 -34.23
C GLN A 359 6.11 -28.54 -33.94
N LYS A 360 6.61 -27.31 -34.16
CA LYS A 360 8.02 -26.97 -33.89
C LYS A 360 8.39 -27.10 -32.42
N LEU A 361 7.52 -26.66 -31.50
CA LEU A 361 7.76 -26.74 -30.06
C LEU A 361 7.86 -28.20 -29.59
N SER A 362 6.95 -29.06 -30.06
CA SER A 362 6.95 -30.49 -29.73
C SER A 362 8.23 -31.19 -30.23
N GLU A 363 8.71 -30.84 -31.41
CA GLU A 363 9.95 -31.36 -31.98
C GLU A 363 11.18 -30.89 -31.20
N GLN A 364 11.23 -29.61 -30.83
CA GLN A 364 12.30 -29.06 -29.99
C GLN A 364 12.38 -29.74 -28.63
N ARG A 365 11.23 -30.09 -28.03
CA ARG A 365 11.19 -30.85 -26.76
C ARG A 365 11.78 -32.25 -26.92
N ALA A 366 11.39 -32.98 -27.96
CA ALA A 366 11.93 -34.31 -28.23
C ALA A 366 13.45 -34.26 -28.46
N ASN A 367 13.93 -33.30 -29.26
CA ASN A 367 15.36 -33.08 -29.51
C ASN A 367 16.12 -32.70 -28.23
N LYS A 368 15.49 -31.97 -27.30
CA LYS A 368 16.11 -31.65 -26.01
C LYS A 368 16.33 -32.90 -25.15
N VAL A 369 15.35 -33.80 -25.10
CA VAL A 369 15.47 -35.07 -24.37
C VAL A 369 16.51 -35.97 -25.04
N GLU A 370 16.55 -36.00 -26.37
CA GLU A 370 17.59 -36.71 -27.13
C GLU A 370 19.00 -36.22 -26.76
N GLN A 371 19.20 -34.90 -26.73
CA GLN A 371 20.49 -34.31 -26.32
C GLN A 371 20.90 -34.73 -24.90
N LEU A 372 19.95 -34.83 -23.96
CA LEU A 372 20.23 -35.30 -22.61
C LEU A 372 20.68 -36.77 -22.61
N LEU A 373 20.02 -37.62 -23.37
CA LEU A 373 20.37 -39.04 -23.51
C LEU A 373 21.75 -39.22 -24.15
N VAL A 374 22.06 -38.47 -25.21
CA VAL A 374 23.38 -38.48 -25.87
C VAL A 374 24.48 -37.99 -24.93
N ALA A 375 24.23 -36.89 -24.20
CA ALA A 375 25.16 -36.40 -23.18
C ALA A 375 25.39 -37.41 -22.05
N SER A 376 24.44 -38.31 -21.82
CA SER A 376 24.50 -39.37 -20.80
C SER A 376 25.17 -40.67 -21.31
N GLY A 377 25.69 -40.66 -22.54
CA GLY A 377 26.48 -41.72 -23.14
C GLY A 377 25.70 -42.71 -24.02
N ILE A 378 24.45 -42.39 -24.39
CA ILE A 378 23.69 -43.20 -25.36
C ILE A 378 24.04 -42.75 -26.78
N ASP A 379 24.36 -43.71 -27.66
CA ASP A 379 24.68 -43.40 -29.07
C ASP A 379 23.45 -42.80 -29.79
N ALA A 380 23.63 -41.66 -30.45
CA ALA A 380 22.55 -40.96 -31.16
C ALA A 380 21.89 -41.82 -32.25
N SER A 381 22.62 -42.75 -32.86
CA SER A 381 22.07 -43.68 -33.87
C SER A 381 21.02 -44.65 -33.31
N ARG A 382 20.93 -44.77 -31.98
CA ARG A 382 19.96 -45.62 -31.28
C ARG A 382 18.68 -44.86 -30.88
N LEU A 383 18.62 -43.56 -31.15
CA LEU A 383 17.52 -42.70 -30.76
C LEU A 383 16.77 -42.22 -32.01
N THR A 384 15.45 -42.04 -31.88
CA THR A 384 14.62 -41.38 -32.89
C THR A 384 13.77 -40.33 -32.20
N ALA A 385 14.07 -39.05 -32.40
CA ALA A 385 13.26 -37.94 -31.90
C ALA A 385 12.27 -37.44 -32.97
N ARG A 386 11.01 -37.19 -32.58
CA ARG A 386 10.02 -36.55 -33.44
C ARG A 386 9.01 -35.71 -32.65
N GLY A 387 8.51 -34.65 -33.27
CA GLY A 387 7.36 -33.89 -32.77
C GLY A 387 6.04 -34.43 -33.33
N ALA A 388 5.08 -34.73 -32.46
CA ALA A 388 3.73 -35.11 -32.84
C ALA A 388 2.74 -33.92 -32.90
N GLY A 389 3.20 -32.72 -32.56
CA GLY A 389 2.36 -31.52 -32.53
C GLY A 389 1.46 -31.48 -31.30
N GLU A 390 0.21 -31.09 -31.51
CA GLU A 390 -0.78 -30.88 -30.45
C GLU A 390 -1.41 -32.21 -30.01
N ASP A 391 -1.50 -32.43 -28.70
CA ASP A 391 -2.26 -33.53 -28.10
C ASP A 391 -3.58 -32.97 -27.51
N ALA A 392 -4.66 -33.20 -28.27
CA ALA A 392 -6.02 -32.74 -27.97
C ALA A 392 -6.83 -33.74 -27.11
N SER A 393 -6.17 -34.71 -26.45
CA SER A 393 -6.87 -35.75 -25.68
C SER A 393 -7.42 -35.27 -24.33
N VAL A 394 -7.24 -34.00 -23.98
CA VAL A 394 -7.60 -33.43 -22.68
C VAL A 394 -8.51 -32.20 -22.84
N ASP A 395 -9.21 -31.82 -21.77
CA ASP A 395 -10.01 -30.59 -21.80
C ASP A 395 -9.11 -29.36 -21.94
N LYS A 396 -9.19 -28.71 -23.12
CA LYS A 396 -8.45 -27.49 -23.45
C LYS A 396 -8.68 -26.35 -22.46
N ASN A 397 -9.79 -26.32 -21.72
CA ASN A 397 -10.07 -25.24 -20.77
C ASN A 397 -9.41 -25.46 -19.41
N SER A 398 -9.01 -26.69 -19.07
CA SER A 398 -8.37 -27.02 -17.79
C SER A 398 -6.85 -26.84 -17.86
N ALA A 399 -6.32 -25.87 -17.10
CA ALA A 399 -4.88 -25.66 -17.03
C ALA A 399 -4.11 -26.88 -16.50
N ALA A 400 -4.68 -27.59 -15.52
CA ALA A 400 -4.11 -28.81 -14.98
C ALA A 400 -4.10 -29.94 -16.02
N ALA A 401 -5.18 -30.10 -16.80
CA ALA A 401 -5.25 -31.14 -17.82
C ALA A 401 -4.26 -30.87 -18.97
N ARG A 402 -4.12 -29.62 -19.41
CA ARG A 402 -3.12 -29.23 -20.43
C ARG A 402 -1.68 -29.51 -20.00
N GLN A 403 -1.38 -29.43 -18.70
CA GLN A 403 -0.02 -29.74 -18.22
C GLN A 403 0.37 -31.20 -18.48
N LEU A 404 -0.59 -32.13 -18.44
CA LEU A 404 -0.34 -33.56 -18.66
C LEU A 404 0.04 -33.91 -20.11
N VAL A 405 -0.33 -33.06 -21.07
CA VAL A 405 -0.07 -33.30 -22.50
C VAL A 405 1.14 -32.52 -23.02
N ARG A 406 1.74 -31.65 -22.20
CA ARG A 406 3.04 -31.00 -22.49
C ARG A 406 4.17 -31.93 -22.11
N ARG A 407 4.38 -32.97 -22.92
CA ARG A 407 5.28 -34.08 -22.57
C ARG A 407 6.11 -34.58 -23.75
N VAL A 408 7.14 -35.35 -23.43
CA VAL A 408 7.82 -36.26 -24.35
C VAL A 408 7.63 -37.67 -23.81
N THR A 409 7.03 -38.55 -24.62
CA THR A 409 6.84 -39.97 -24.28
C THR A 409 8.04 -40.78 -24.78
N LEU A 410 8.55 -41.64 -23.91
CA LEU A 410 9.69 -42.50 -24.17
C LEU A 410 9.22 -43.93 -24.46
N LYS A 411 9.59 -44.48 -25.62
CA LYS A 411 9.25 -45.86 -26.01
C LYS A 411 10.49 -46.62 -26.46
N LEU A 412 10.55 -47.91 -26.17
CA LEU A 412 11.59 -48.80 -26.70
C LEU A 412 11.08 -49.44 -28.00
N LYS A 413 11.97 -49.63 -28.98
CA LYS A 413 11.70 -50.31 -30.26
C LYS A 413 12.09 -51.78 -30.23
#